data_AF-A0A6J8F431-F1
#
_entry.id   AF-A0A6J8F431-F1
#
_cell.length_a   1.000
_cell.length_b   1.000
_cell.length_c   1.000
_cell.angle_alpha   90.00
_cell.angle_beta   90.00
_cell.angle_gamma   90.00
#
_symmetry.space_group_name_H-M   'P 1'
#
loop_
_entity.id
_entity.type
_entity.pdbx_description
1 polymer ?
#
loop_
_entity_poly.entity_id
_entity_poly.type
_entity_poly.pdbx_seq_one_letter_code
_entity_poly.pdbx_strand_id
1 'polypeptide(L)'
;MTTAGPQAPTTRDGLWQSSLLRQRVAAGASFKNVALSHAADILRSESARVDAQLIDDFSSILRGNVVYIHNFICHEKDMRLYNSLKEELVAATGAKMLGSGGLIDWSKHQVFDNPSYISQTFNDIIDMLAEYFDVDVYATRLNYYRDGTQWKPQHHDSHAYGGRALREDFTVGLSLGATRSLLFVHEASQRDFNFPQVNGDCFAFTGEVNNLFTHGVPRVHTPTGDRFSIIAWGRRRTLNERNGGVPSSAVAQVKGHHINTMEDAVEVAKQLVAAQPGAAVAKKAMPPPCTSGDASSNGVAPATRPAKRHKRRLQ
;
A
#
# COMPACT_ATOMS: atom_id res chain seq x y z
N MET A 1 -34.34 37.96 14.54
CA MET A 1 -33.88 36.64 15.01
C MET A 1 -34.28 35.60 14.00
N THR A 2 -33.32 35.11 13.22
CA THR A 2 -33.29 33.73 12.70
C THR A 2 -31.87 33.45 12.23
N THR A 3 -31.25 32.50 12.91
CA THR A 3 -29.84 32.13 12.86
C THR A 3 -29.52 31.36 11.58
N ALA A 4 -28.58 31.87 10.78
CA ALA A 4 -27.92 31.09 9.74
C ALA A 4 -27.03 30.03 10.40
N GLY A 5 -27.29 28.74 10.11
CA GLY A 5 -26.46 27.63 10.53
C GLY A 5 -25.10 27.62 9.80
N PRO A 6 -24.08 26.92 10.34
CA PRO A 6 -22.75 26.91 9.77
C PRO A 6 -22.73 26.18 8.42
N GLN A 7 -22.36 26.90 7.37
CA GLN A 7 -22.04 26.31 6.06
C GLN A 7 -20.73 25.51 6.18
N ALA A 8 -20.76 24.26 5.70
CA ALA A 8 -19.58 23.44 5.52
C ALA A 8 -18.56 24.14 4.60
N PRO A 9 -17.24 23.93 4.79
CA PRO A 9 -16.23 24.56 3.96
C PRO A 9 -16.28 23.97 2.55
N THR A 10 -16.96 24.69 1.66
CA THR A 10 -16.81 24.52 0.22
C THR A 10 -15.47 25.12 -0.16
N THR A 11 -14.56 24.28 -0.68
CA THR A 11 -13.45 24.80 -1.46
C THR A 11 -14.06 25.51 -2.67
N ARG A 12 -13.86 26.83 -2.69
CA ARG A 12 -14.27 27.76 -3.74
C ARG A 12 -13.95 27.21 -5.13
N ASP A 13 -14.89 27.37 -6.05
CA ASP A 13 -14.77 27.10 -7.48
C ASP A 13 -13.36 27.40 -8.05
N GLY A 14 -12.73 26.39 -8.65
CA GLY A 14 -11.45 26.51 -9.36
C GLY A 14 -11.20 25.24 -10.19
N LEU A 15 -11.37 25.35 -11.50
CA LEU A 15 -11.36 24.23 -12.46
C LEU A 15 -10.10 23.37 -12.32
N TRP A 16 -10.25 22.11 -11.88
CA TRP A 16 -9.19 21.11 -12.00
C TRP A 16 -8.68 21.07 -13.45
N GLN A 17 -7.37 21.11 -13.65
CA GLN A 17 -6.74 21.08 -14.97
C GLN A 17 -6.63 19.65 -15.49
N SER A 18 -6.35 18.70 -14.60
CA SER A 18 -6.32 17.27 -14.90
C SER A 18 -7.67 16.79 -15.42
N SER A 19 -7.65 16.20 -16.61
CA SER A 19 -8.81 15.59 -17.25
C SER A 19 -9.40 14.47 -16.38
N LEU A 20 -8.54 13.61 -15.82
CA LEU A 20 -8.94 12.50 -14.96
C LEU A 20 -9.57 13.00 -13.66
N LEU A 21 -9.00 14.02 -13.03
CA LEU A 21 -9.57 14.58 -11.81
C LEU A 21 -10.95 15.21 -12.06
N ARG A 22 -11.09 15.99 -13.14
CA ARG A 22 -12.39 16.53 -13.57
C ARG A 22 -13.41 15.41 -13.81
N GLN A 23 -13.04 14.36 -14.52
CA GLN A 23 -13.93 13.23 -14.80
C GLN A 23 -14.37 12.53 -13.51
N ARG A 24 -13.45 12.33 -12.56
CA ARG A 24 -13.78 11.70 -11.27
C ARG A 24 -14.72 12.57 -10.44
N VAL A 25 -14.45 13.86 -10.32
CA VAL A 25 -15.33 14.79 -9.59
C VAL A 25 -16.70 14.89 -10.27
N ALA A 26 -16.76 14.98 -11.60
CA ALA A 26 -18.01 15.01 -12.35
C ALA A 26 -18.81 13.70 -12.20
N ALA A 27 -18.14 12.56 -12.02
CA ALA A 27 -18.76 11.28 -11.71
C ALA A 27 -19.15 11.12 -10.22
N GLY A 28 -18.99 12.17 -9.40
CA GLY A 28 -19.36 12.16 -7.98
C GLY A 28 -18.36 11.43 -7.08
N ALA A 29 -17.10 11.26 -7.50
CA ALA A 29 -16.09 10.64 -6.67
C ALA A 29 -15.85 11.42 -5.37
N SER A 30 -15.69 10.70 -4.26
CA SER A 30 -15.30 11.24 -2.96
C SER A 30 -13.96 10.66 -2.56
N PHE A 31 -12.99 11.53 -2.30
CA PHE A 31 -11.62 11.16 -2.00
C PHE A 31 -11.37 11.12 -0.49
N LYS A 32 -11.90 10.08 0.16
CA LYS A 32 -11.76 9.91 1.60
C LYS A 32 -10.43 9.26 1.96
N ASN A 33 -9.64 9.89 2.82
CA ASN A 33 -8.49 9.24 3.43
C ASN A 33 -8.95 8.19 4.47
N VAL A 34 -8.60 6.94 4.23
CA VAL A 34 -8.90 5.79 5.10
C VAL A 34 -7.65 5.15 5.70
N ALA A 35 -6.47 5.80 5.60
CA ALA A 35 -5.21 5.25 6.10
C ALA A 35 -5.28 4.83 7.58
N LEU A 36 -5.89 5.66 8.43
CA LEU A 36 -6.04 5.38 9.86
C LEU A 36 -6.81 4.10 10.17
N SER A 37 -7.81 3.78 9.34
CA SER A 37 -8.59 2.55 9.48
C SER A 37 -7.74 1.28 9.34
N HIS A 38 -6.66 1.36 8.56
CA HIS A 38 -5.70 0.27 8.37
C HIS A 38 -4.54 0.36 9.36
N ALA A 39 -4.06 1.56 9.67
CA ALA A 39 -2.90 1.76 10.54
C ALA A 39 -3.18 1.42 12.00
N ALA A 40 -4.43 1.55 12.48
CA ALA A 40 -4.81 1.23 13.85
C ALA A 40 -4.46 -0.20 14.28
N ASP A 41 -4.34 -1.13 13.32
CA ASP A 41 -3.89 -2.50 13.56
C ASP A 41 -2.52 -2.59 14.24
N ILE A 42 -1.65 -1.58 14.07
CA ILE A 42 -0.31 -1.56 14.68
C ILE A 42 -0.38 -1.50 16.22
N LEU A 43 -1.48 -0.95 16.77
CA LEU A 43 -1.75 -0.83 18.21
C LEU A 43 -2.57 -2.01 18.77
N ARG A 44 -2.71 -3.11 18.03
CA ARG A 44 -3.56 -4.24 18.40
C ARG A 44 -3.17 -4.89 19.74
N SER A 45 -1.89 -5.03 20.05
CA SER A 45 -1.46 -5.71 21.30
C SER A 45 -1.37 -4.75 22.49
N GLU A 46 -1.53 -5.27 23.71
CA GLU A 46 -1.26 -4.50 24.95
C GLU A 46 0.15 -3.92 24.96
N SER A 47 1.14 -4.72 24.59
CA SER A 47 2.53 -4.27 24.47
C SER A 47 2.73 -3.15 23.44
N ALA A 48 1.88 -3.02 22.42
CA ALA A 48 1.95 -1.89 21.49
C ALA A 48 1.41 -0.61 22.12
N ARG A 49 0.38 -0.73 22.94
CA ARG A 49 -0.33 0.40 23.55
C ARG A 49 0.34 0.98 24.79
N VAL A 50 1.45 0.38 25.21
CA VAL A 50 2.31 0.90 26.28
C VAL A 50 3.72 1.24 25.77
N ASP A 51 3.96 1.08 24.46
CA ASP A 51 5.20 1.49 23.81
C ASP A 51 5.11 2.99 23.49
N ALA A 52 5.73 3.81 24.34
CA ALA A 52 5.66 5.26 24.25
C ALA A 52 6.19 5.79 22.90
N GLN A 53 7.29 5.21 22.39
CA GLN A 53 7.87 5.62 21.11
C GLN A 53 6.90 5.33 19.97
N LEU A 54 6.32 4.13 19.94
CA LEU A 54 5.33 3.78 18.93
C LEU A 54 4.10 4.69 18.98
N ILE A 55 3.61 5.05 20.16
CA ILE A 55 2.46 5.94 20.33
C ILE A 55 2.78 7.34 19.79
N ASP A 56 3.94 7.88 20.16
CA ASP A 56 4.39 9.19 19.68
C ASP A 56 4.55 9.19 18.16
N ASP A 57 5.18 8.16 17.59
CA ASP A 57 5.40 8.02 16.15
C ASP A 57 4.09 7.75 15.39
N PHE A 58 3.15 7.01 15.97
CA PHE A 58 1.80 6.82 15.40
C PHE A 58 1.02 8.14 15.33
N SER A 59 1.33 9.12 16.19
CA SER A 59 0.72 10.44 16.11
C SER A 59 1.02 11.14 14.78
N SER A 60 2.12 10.80 14.09
CA SER A 60 2.39 11.28 12.73
C SER A 60 1.29 10.84 11.75
N ILE A 61 0.81 9.60 11.86
CA ILE A 61 -0.26 9.05 11.03
C ILE A 61 -1.58 9.77 11.34
N LEU A 62 -1.90 10.00 12.63
CA LEU A 62 -3.08 10.75 13.07
C LEU A 62 -3.12 12.19 12.53
N ARG A 63 -1.95 12.82 12.34
CA ARG A 63 -1.85 14.16 11.74
C ARG A 63 -2.06 14.19 10.22
N GLY A 64 -2.35 13.04 9.61
CA GLY A 64 -2.60 12.93 8.17
C GLY A 64 -1.34 12.78 7.33
N ASN A 65 -0.19 12.45 7.93
CA ASN A 65 1.05 12.20 7.20
C ASN A 65 1.03 10.91 6.37
N VAL A 66 -0.03 10.10 6.49
CA VAL A 66 -0.31 8.95 5.61
C VAL A 66 -1.69 9.10 5.02
N VAL A 67 -1.78 8.89 3.72
CA VAL A 67 -3.01 8.95 2.95
C VAL A 67 -3.23 7.63 2.24
N TYR A 68 -4.46 7.13 2.30
CA TYR A 68 -4.90 6.00 1.52
C TYR A 68 -6.32 6.24 1.05
N ILE A 69 -6.55 6.23 -0.27
CA ILE A 69 -7.83 6.57 -0.88
C ILE A 69 -8.22 5.44 -1.82
N HIS A 70 -9.38 4.83 -1.54
CA HIS A 70 -9.94 3.81 -2.41
C HIS A 70 -10.59 4.41 -3.65
N ASN A 71 -10.50 3.69 -4.77
CA ASN A 71 -11.10 4.10 -6.06
C ASN A 71 -10.75 5.55 -6.42
N PHE A 72 -9.51 5.96 -6.21
CA PHE A 72 -9.07 7.33 -6.47
C PHE A 72 -9.23 7.66 -7.95
N ILE A 73 -8.53 6.92 -8.82
CA ILE A 73 -8.49 7.25 -10.25
C ILE A 73 -9.58 6.57 -11.09
N CYS A 74 -10.05 5.40 -10.66
CA CYS A 74 -11.11 4.64 -11.29
C CYS A 74 -11.73 3.67 -10.27
N HIS A 75 -12.83 3.02 -10.64
CA HIS A 75 -13.40 1.95 -9.81
C HIS A 75 -12.56 0.67 -9.90
N GLU A 76 -12.56 -0.13 -8.83
CA GLU A 76 -11.81 -1.40 -8.76
C GLU A 76 -11.97 -2.29 -10.00
N LYS A 77 -13.18 -2.39 -10.55
CA LYS A 77 -13.46 -3.24 -11.72
C LYS A 77 -13.22 -2.55 -13.07
N ASP A 78 -12.92 -1.26 -13.08
CA ASP A 78 -12.66 -0.49 -14.29
C ASP A 78 -11.19 -0.62 -14.70
N MET A 79 -10.95 -1.53 -15.64
CA MET A 79 -9.62 -1.87 -16.14
C MET A 79 -9.18 -1.01 -17.34
N ARG A 80 -9.95 0.02 -17.74
CA ARG A 80 -9.64 0.80 -18.94
C ARG A 80 -8.27 1.47 -18.88
N LEU A 81 -7.98 2.20 -17.79
CA LEU A 81 -6.67 2.86 -17.61
C LEU A 81 -5.51 1.86 -17.55
N TYR A 82 -5.72 0.73 -16.87
CA TYR A 82 -4.74 -0.35 -16.84
C TYR A 82 -4.44 -0.88 -18.26
N ASN A 83 -5.49 -1.16 -19.05
CA ASN A 83 -5.36 -1.68 -20.41
C ASN A 83 -4.68 -0.67 -21.33
N SER A 84 -5.10 0.60 -21.30
CA SER A 84 -4.50 1.68 -22.11
C SER A 84 -3.02 1.86 -21.79
N LEU A 85 -2.66 1.93 -20.50
CA LEU A 85 -1.26 2.01 -20.09
C LEU A 85 -0.45 0.81 -20.57
N LYS A 86 -1.00 -0.41 -20.43
CA LYS A 86 -0.34 -1.63 -20.88
C LYS A 86 -0.12 -1.64 -22.39
N GLU A 87 -1.14 -1.27 -23.16
CA GLU A 87 -1.08 -1.17 -24.63
C GLU A 87 -0.05 -0.15 -25.10
N GLU A 88 -0.02 1.04 -24.48
CA GLU A 88 0.97 2.09 -24.77
C GLU A 88 2.40 1.60 -24.49
N LEU A 89 2.65 0.98 -23.34
CA LEU A 89 3.97 0.44 -23.00
C LEU A 89 4.39 -0.69 -23.94
N VAL A 90 3.48 -1.60 -24.31
CA VAL A 90 3.75 -2.68 -25.27
C VAL A 90 4.09 -2.10 -26.65
N ALA A 91 3.30 -1.13 -27.13
CA ALA A 91 3.53 -0.49 -28.42
C ALA A 91 4.88 0.25 -28.47
N ALA A 92 5.23 0.97 -27.41
CA ALA A 92 6.47 1.74 -27.36
C ALA A 92 7.73 0.89 -27.18
N THR A 93 7.64 -0.25 -26.48
CA THR A 93 8.81 -1.06 -26.10
C THR A 93 8.95 -2.36 -26.90
N GLY A 94 7.89 -2.79 -27.60
CA GLY A 94 7.80 -4.11 -28.20
C GLY A 94 7.75 -5.27 -27.18
N ALA A 95 7.63 -4.97 -25.89
CA ALA A 95 7.61 -5.99 -24.84
C ALA A 95 6.35 -6.86 -24.94
N LYS A 96 6.50 -8.18 -24.84
CA LYS A 96 5.37 -9.09 -24.67
C LYS A 96 4.97 -9.09 -23.19
N MET A 97 4.14 -8.13 -22.76
CA MET A 97 3.58 -8.09 -21.39
C MET A 97 2.54 -9.20 -21.13
N LEU A 98 2.82 -10.41 -21.65
CA LEU A 98 2.07 -11.67 -21.54
C LEU A 98 3.05 -12.77 -21.08
N GLY A 99 2.76 -13.40 -19.94
CA GLY A 99 3.53 -14.55 -19.46
C GLY A 99 4.99 -14.24 -19.07
N SER A 100 5.87 -15.23 -19.26
CA SER A 100 7.31 -15.23 -18.88
C SER A 100 8.23 -14.30 -19.67
N GLY A 101 7.69 -13.31 -20.36
CA GLY A 101 8.37 -12.63 -21.45
C GLY A 101 8.46 -11.12 -21.35
N GLY A 102 9.06 -10.57 -20.27
CA GLY A 102 9.56 -9.19 -20.30
C GLY A 102 11.03 -9.16 -19.83
N LEU A 103 11.96 -8.88 -20.74
CA LEU A 103 13.39 -8.71 -20.44
C LEU A 103 13.63 -7.31 -19.85
N ILE A 104 14.14 -7.26 -18.61
CA ILE A 104 15.52 -6.93 -18.19
C ILE A 104 15.57 -7.41 -16.73
N ASP A 105 16.35 -8.46 -16.46
CA ASP A 105 16.47 -9.08 -15.13
C ASP A 105 17.47 -8.29 -14.27
N TRP A 106 17.10 -7.07 -13.88
CA TRP A 106 17.92 -6.25 -12.96
C TRP A 106 17.27 -5.93 -11.62
N SER A 107 16.06 -6.44 -11.34
CA SER A 107 15.52 -6.40 -9.98
C SER A 107 14.33 -7.33 -9.81
N LYS A 108 13.88 -7.51 -8.56
CA LYS A 108 12.79 -8.38 -8.12
C LYS A 108 11.40 -8.05 -8.73
N HIS A 109 11.30 -7.02 -9.57
CA HIS A 109 10.18 -6.56 -10.42
C HIS A 109 10.73 -5.71 -11.59
N GLN A 110 9.92 -5.42 -12.61
CA GLN A 110 10.33 -4.57 -13.74
C GLN A 110 10.10 -3.09 -13.44
N VAL A 111 11.02 -2.23 -13.88
CA VAL A 111 11.02 -0.79 -13.60
C VAL A 111 11.17 0.00 -14.89
N PHE A 112 10.30 0.99 -15.08
CA PHE A 112 10.48 2.06 -16.05
C PHE A 112 10.75 3.34 -15.26
N ASP A 113 11.97 3.87 -15.37
CA ASP A 113 12.29 5.19 -14.80
C ASP A 113 11.72 6.27 -15.73
N ASN A 114 10.78 7.05 -15.21
CA ASN A 114 10.10 8.16 -15.89
C ASN A 114 9.62 7.89 -17.34
N PRO A 115 8.60 7.04 -17.57
CA PRO A 115 8.06 6.72 -18.90
C PRO A 115 7.23 7.85 -19.55
N SER A 116 7.46 9.12 -19.20
CA SER A 116 6.67 10.27 -19.66
C SER A 116 6.67 10.48 -21.18
N TYR A 117 7.71 10.02 -21.89
CA TYR A 117 7.78 10.18 -23.35
C TYR A 117 7.08 9.05 -24.11
N ILE A 118 6.66 7.98 -23.43
CA ILE A 118 6.17 6.75 -24.06
C ILE A 118 4.73 6.39 -23.70
N SER A 119 4.10 7.09 -22.75
CA SER A 119 2.72 6.82 -22.33
C SER A 119 1.99 8.11 -21.95
N GLN A 120 0.92 8.43 -22.68
CA GLN A 120 0.04 9.55 -22.35
C GLN A 120 -0.81 9.23 -21.12
N THR A 121 -1.28 7.98 -21.00
CA THR A 121 -2.02 7.52 -19.81
C THR A 121 -1.19 7.74 -18.54
N PHE A 122 0.12 7.46 -18.58
CA PHE A 122 1.03 7.72 -17.47
C PHE A 122 1.12 9.22 -17.13
N ASN A 123 1.27 10.08 -18.12
CA ASN A 123 1.36 11.53 -17.88
C ASN A 123 0.08 12.09 -17.24
N ASP A 124 -1.09 11.70 -17.75
CA ASP A 124 -2.38 12.13 -17.21
C ASP A 124 -2.56 11.70 -15.74
N ILE A 125 -2.04 10.52 -15.39
CA ILE A 125 -1.99 10.02 -14.01
C ILE A 125 -1.10 10.91 -13.15
N ILE A 126 0.12 11.21 -13.59
CA ILE A 126 1.05 12.05 -12.84
C ILE A 126 0.48 13.45 -12.64
N ASP A 127 -0.14 14.04 -13.66
CA ASP A 127 -0.80 15.34 -13.56
C ASP A 127 -1.94 15.33 -12.54
N MET A 128 -2.76 14.27 -12.52
CA MET A 128 -3.81 14.10 -11.51
C MET A 128 -3.22 14.03 -10.09
N LEU A 129 -2.14 13.26 -9.89
CA LEU A 129 -1.50 13.13 -8.57
C LEU A 129 -0.88 14.47 -8.13
N ALA A 130 -0.14 15.14 -9.02
CA ALA A 130 0.52 16.41 -8.76
C ALA A 130 -0.48 17.53 -8.41
N GLU A 131 -1.62 17.58 -9.10
CA GLU A 131 -2.67 18.56 -8.85
C GLU A 131 -3.48 18.22 -7.58
N TYR A 132 -3.88 16.97 -7.39
CA TYR A 132 -4.68 16.57 -6.23
C TYR A 132 -3.90 16.71 -4.92
N PHE A 133 -2.62 16.33 -4.89
CA PHE A 133 -1.82 16.44 -3.68
C PHE A 133 -1.12 17.79 -3.52
N ASP A 134 -1.26 18.68 -4.50
CA ASP A 134 -0.54 19.96 -4.56
C ASP A 134 0.99 19.80 -4.40
N VAL A 135 1.57 19.02 -5.31
CA VAL A 135 2.98 18.59 -5.28
C VAL A 135 3.67 18.99 -6.59
N ASP A 136 4.86 19.60 -6.46
CA ASP A 136 5.83 19.69 -7.54
C ASP A 136 6.58 18.37 -7.65
N VAL A 137 6.31 17.62 -8.72
CA VAL A 137 6.91 16.30 -8.97
C VAL A 137 8.31 16.47 -9.52
N TYR A 138 9.29 15.85 -8.84
CA TYR A 138 10.70 15.89 -9.21
C TYR A 138 11.15 14.61 -9.92
N ALA A 139 10.55 13.48 -9.56
CA ALA A 139 10.85 12.18 -10.14
C ALA A 139 9.61 11.30 -10.16
N THR A 140 9.56 10.37 -11.11
CA THR A 140 8.50 9.37 -11.20
C THR A 140 9.08 8.01 -11.52
N ARG A 141 8.33 6.96 -11.18
CA ARG A 141 8.67 5.58 -11.51
C ARG A 141 7.42 4.75 -11.75
N LEU A 142 7.48 3.88 -12.75
CA LEU A 142 6.50 2.83 -12.93
C LEU A 142 7.13 1.48 -12.62
N ASN A 143 6.55 0.76 -11.67
CA ASN A 143 6.92 -0.60 -11.34
C ASN A 143 5.87 -1.56 -11.90
N TYR A 144 6.30 -2.55 -12.66
CA TYR A 144 5.43 -3.62 -13.16
C TYR A 144 5.72 -4.93 -12.42
N TYR A 145 4.68 -5.43 -11.76
CA TYR A 145 4.66 -6.72 -11.09
C TYR A 145 3.88 -7.69 -11.96
N ARG A 146 4.55 -8.65 -12.58
CA ARG A 146 3.93 -9.62 -13.49
C ARG A 146 2.99 -10.61 -12.78
N ASP A 147 3.22 -10.86 -11.50
CA ASP A 147 2.47 -11.79 -10.66
C ASP A 147 2.83 -11.60 -9.17
N GLY A 148 2.27 -12.45 -8.30
CA GLY A 148 2.53 -12.48 -6.87
C GLY A 148 3.98 -12.80 -6.48
N THR A 149 4.78 -13.40 -7.35
CA THR A 149 6.17 -13.78 -7.04
C THR A 149 7.09 -12.57 -7.03
N GLN A 150 6.79 -11.52 -7.78
CA GLN A 150 7.57 -10.28 -7.80
C GLN A 150 7.25 -9.40 -6.57
N TRP A 151 8.27 -8.70 -6.08
CA TRP A 151 8.20 -7.99 -4.79
C TRP A 151 9.19 -6.83 -4.72
N LYS A 152 8.98 -5.97 -3.72
CA LYS A 152 9.90 -4.89 -3.34
C LYS A 152 10.24 -5.05 -1.85
N PRO A 153 11.53 -5.12 -1.47
CA PRO A 153 11.91 -5.23 -0.06
C PRO A 153 11.47 -4.01 0.75
N GLN A 154 11.46 -4.16 2.07
CA GLN A 154 11.35 -3.04 3.00
C GLN A 154 12.50 -2.07 2.76
N HIS A 155 12.17 -0.79 2.62
CA HIS A 155 13.11 0.30 2.37
C HIS A 155 12.49 1.63 2.80
N HIS A 156 13.35 2.63 2.98
CA HIS A 156 12.95 4.03 2.91
C HIS A 156 13.10 4.50 1.46
N ASP A 157 12.25 5.43 1.04
CA ASP A 157 12.48 6.12 -0.22
C ASP A 157 13.78 6.92 -0.11
N SER A 158 14.62 6.79 -1.14
CA SER A 158 15.92 7.43 -1.18
C SER A 158 15.73 8.87 -1.65
N HIS A 159 16.02 9.85 -0.78
CA HIS A 159 16.02 11.28 -1.12
C HIS A 159 17.11 11.62 -2.14
N ALA A 160 16.86 11.28 -3.40
CA ALA A 160 17.79 11.50 -4.49
C ALA A 160 17.33 12.72 -5.28
N TYR A 161 18.29 13.61 -5.57
CA TYR A 161 18.18 14.83 -6.38
C TYR A 161 17.87 16.11 -5.59
N GLY A 162 18.93 16.91 -5.38
CA GLY A 162 18.89 18.28 -4.87
C GLY A 162 19.57 18.49 -3.50
N GLY A 163 20.16 19.67 -3.29
CA GLY A 163 20.62 20.11 -1.96
C GLY A 163 19.45 20.21 -0.97
N ARG A 164 19.70 20.48 0.33
CA ARG A 164 18.65 20.47 1.38
C ARG A 164 17.38 21.26 1.03
N ALA A 165 17.47 22.30 0.19
CA ALA A 165 16.34 23.12 -0.26
C ALA A 165 15.46 22.49 -1.35
N LEU A 166 15.97 21.49 -2.10
CA LEU A 166 15.28 20.83 -3.23
C LEU A 166 14.94 19.36 -2.94
N ARG A 167 15.04 18.92 -1.68
CA ARG A 167 14.65 17.56 -1.31
C ARG A 167 13.14 17.39 -1.40
N GLU A 168 12.73 16.28 -1.99
CA GLU A 168 11.38 15.73 -1.91
C GLU A 168 10.98 15.47 -0.46
N ASP A 169 9.74 15.81 -0.12
CA ASP A 169 9.16 15.65 1.21
C ASP A 169 7.84 14.87 1.19
N PHE A 170 7.47 14.35 0.01
CA PHE A 170 6.22 13.65 -0.23
C PHE A 170 6.40 12.55 -1.28
N THR A 171 5.89 11.37 -0.96
CA THR A 171 5.74 10.25 -1.88
C THR A 171 4.25 10.03 -2.12
N VAL A 172 3.86 9.88 -3.37
CA VAL A 172 2.51 9.44 -3.75
C VAL A 172 2.61 8.27 -4.73
N GLY A 173 1.75 7.28 -4.55
CA GLY A 173 1.68 6.13 -5.43
C GLY A 173 0.25 5.73 -5.77
N LEU A 174 0.08 5.20 -6.98
CA LEU A 174 -1.17 4.71 -7.53
C LEU A 174 -1.02 3.26 -7.97
N SER A 175 -2.06 2.46 -7.74
CA SER A 175 -2.14 1.06 -8.14
C SER A 175 -3.13 0.84 -9.28
N LEU A 176 -2.73 0.06 -10.29
CA LEU A 176 -3.60 -0.42 -11.36
C LEU A 176 -3.40 -1.92 -11.57
N GLY A 177 -4.48 -2.67 -11.81
CA GLY A 177 -4.44 -4.12 -11.99
C GLY A 177 -4.65 -4.92 -10.69
N ALA A 178 -3.95 -6.04 -10.56
CA ALA A 178 -4.21 -7.00 -9.49
C ALA A 178 -3.90 -6.45 -8.09
N THR A 179 -4.72 -6.85 -7.12
CA THR A 179 -4.57 -6.42 -5.72
C THR A 179 -3.27 -6.92 -5.09
N ARG A 180 -2.55 -6.03 -4.40
CA ARG A 180 -1.34 -6.36 -3.62
C ARG A 180 -1.30 -5.58 -2.32
N SER A 181 -0.57 -6.07 -1.32
CA SER A 181 -0.35 -5.31 -0.10
C SER A 181 0.81 -4.32 -0.26
N LEU A 182 0.62 -3.09 0.21
CA LEU A 182 1.71 -2.18 0.57
C LEU A 182 1.89 -2.25 2.09
N LEU A 183 3.02 -2.79 2.53
CA LEU A 183 3.32 -3.07 3.92
C LEU A 183 4.24 -1.99 4.49
N PHE A 184 3.81 -1.33 5.56
CA PHE A 184 4.61 -0.40 6.36
C PHE A 184 5.08 -1.08 7.64
N VAL A 185 6.36 -0.92 7.98
CA VAL A 185 6.96 -1.46 9.21
C VAL A 185 7.60 -0.32 9.99
N HIS A 186 7.12 -0.09 11.20
CA HIS A 186 7.71 0.84 12.15
C HIS A 186 9.09 0.34 12.58
N GLU A 187 10.13 1.11 12.34
CA GLU A 187 11.50 0.61 12.49
C GLU A 187 11.86 0.34 13.96
N ALA A 188 11.47 1.21 14.89
CA ALA A 188 11.85 1.07 16.29
C ALA A 188 11.19 -0.14 16.96
N SER A 189 9.91 -0.41 16.67
CA SER A 189 9.15 -1.49 17.32
C SER A 189 8.98 -2.75 16.47
N GLN A 190 9.36 -2.70 15.19
CA GLN A 190 9.20 -3.77 14.19
C GLN A 190 7.74 -4.20 13.97
N ARG A 191 6.78 -3.34 14.35
CA ARG A 191 5.35 -3.57 14.13
C ARG A 191 4.92 -2.99 12.81
N ASP A 192 3.86 -3.55 12.24
CA ASP A 192 3.46 -3.26 10.88
C ASP A 192 1.97 -2.99 10.73
N PHE A 193 1.63 -2.32 9.63
CA PHE A 193 0.29 -2.24 9.08
C PHE A 193 0.36 -2.28 7.56
N ASN A 194 -0.74 -2.54 6.87
CA ASN A 194 -0.74 -2.61 5.41
C ASN A 194 -1.99 -2.04 4.76
N PHE A 195 -1.82 -1.59 3.52
CA PHE A 195 -2.90 -1.20 2.63
C PHE A 195 -3.15 -2.28 1.58
N PRO A 196 -4.37 -2.81 1.42
CA PRO A 196 -4.73 -3.74 0.35
C PRO A 196 -4.95 -2.96 -0.95
N GLN A 197 -3.86 -2.63 -1.64
CA GLN A 197 -3.86 -1.81 -2.85
C GLN A 197 -4.63 -2.50 -3.98
N VAL A 198 -5.90 -2.11 -4.19
CA VAL A 198 -6.70 -2.59 -5.33
C VAL A 198 -6.50 -1.71 -6.56
N ASN A 199 -7.06 -2.15 -7.70
CA ASN A 199 -7.08 -1.33 -8.90
C ASN A 199 -7.75 0.03 -8.64
N GLY A 200 -7.06 1.10 -9.00
CA GLY A 200 -7.55 2.46 -8.88
C GLY A 200 -7.24 3.15 -7.56
N ASP A 201 -6.65 2.45 -6.59
CA ASP A 201 -6.33 3.02 -5.27
C ASP A 201 -5.06 3.88 -5.30
N CYS A 202 -5.04 4.88 -4.41
CA CYS A 202 -3.91 5.79 -4.21
C CYS A 202 -3.43 5.73 -2.77
N PHE A 203 -2.11 5.77 -2.56
CA PHE A 203 -1.49 5.99 -1.27
C PHE A 203 -0.53 7.18 -1.34
N ALA A 204 -0.28 7.81 -0.21
CA ALA A 204 0.73 8.85 -0.07
C ALA A 204 1.29 8.87 1.35
N PHE A 205 2.51 9.35 1.51
CA PHE A 205 3.09 9.61 2.81
C PHE A 205 4.15 10.70 2.74
N THR A 206 4.38 11.38 3.88
CA THR A 206 5.36 12.45 3.99
C THR A 206 6.74 11.92 4.36
N GLY A 207 7.75 12.80 4.25
CA GLY A 207 9.11 12.49 4.71
C GLY A 207 9.18 12.12 6.21
N GLU A 208 8.24 12.61 7.04
CA GLU A 208 8.17 12.22 8.47
C GLU A 208 7.89 10.72 8.61
N VAL A 209 6.86 10.23 7.92
CA VAL A 209 6.51 8.81 7.91
C VAL A 209 7.61 7.99 7.25
N ASN A 210 8.18 8.47 6.15
CA ASN A 210 9.29 7.79 5.49
C ASN A 210 10.53 7.66 6.40
N ASN A 211 10.70 8.48 7.43
CA ASN A 211 11.81 8.33 8.38
C ASN A 211 11.51 7.33 9.51
N LEU A 212 10.24 7.16 9.86
CA LEU A 212 9.79 6.32 10.98
C LEU A 212 9.42 4.89 10.54
N PHE A 213 8.97 4.75 9.29
CA PHE A 213 8.48 3.50 8.71
C PHE A 213 9.27 3.17 7.45
N THR A 214 9.63 1.90 7.32
CA THR A 214 9.99 1.32 6.02
C THR A 214 8.74 0.82 5.31
N HIS A 215 8.77 0.75 3.98
CA HIS A 215 7.67 0.19 3.18
C HIS A 215 8.15 -0.78 2.11
N GLY A 216 7.26 -1.67 1.71
CA GLY A 216 7.55 -2.68 0.69
C GLY A 216 6.30 -3.38 0.17
N VAL A 217 6.47 -4.14 -0.91
CA VAL A 217 5.42 -4.98 -1.49
C VAL A 217 5.86 -6.44 -1.30
N PRO A 218 5.28 -7.20 -0.34
CA PRO A 218 5.70 -8.56 -0.04
C PRO A 218 5.38 -9.53 -1.18
N ARG A 219 6.14 -10.64 -1.27
CA ARG A 219 5.81 -11.76 -2.16
C ARG A 219 4.51 -12.40 -1.71
N VAL A 220 3.73 -12.87 -2.68
CA VAL A 220 2.49 -13.62 -2.48
C VAL A 220 2.60 -14.94 -3.22
N HIS A 221 2.25 -16.04 -2.55
CA HIS A 221 2.34 -17.39 -3.12
C HIS A 221 1.04 -17.84 -3.80
N THR A 222 -0.07 -17.11 -3.58
CA THR A 222 -1.32 -17.35 -4.31
C THR A 222 -1.21 -16.77 -5.71
N PRO A 223 -1.71 -17.48 -6.75
CA PRO A 223 -1.82 -16.95 -8.10
C PRO A 223 -2.52 -15.58 -8.07
N THR A 224 -1.83 -14.58 -8.59
CA THR A 224 -2.29 -13.18 -8.63
C THR A 224 -1.95 -12.64 -10.01
N GLY A 225 -2.83 -11.82 -10.57
CA GLY A 225 -2.58 -11.14 -11.84
C GLY A 225 -1.42 -10.15 -11.76
N ASP A 226 -1.16 -9.47 -12.86
CA ASP A 226 -0.16 -8.42 -12.92
C ASP A 226 -0.69 -7.07 -12.42
N ARG A 227 0.23 -6.20 -12.02
CA ARG A 227 -0.05 -4.90 -11.38
C ARG A 227 0.97 -3.87 -11.82
N PHE A 228 0.50 -2.66 -12.10
CA PHE A 228 1.33 -1.47 -12.16
C PHE A 228 1.27 -0.70 -10.83
N SER A 229 2.43 -0.19 -10.41
CA SER A 229 2.58 0.77 -9.32
C SER A 229 3.27 2.01 -9.87
N ILE A 230 2.54 3.10 -9.98
CA ILE A 230 3.05 4.39 -10.45
C ILE A 230 3.37 5.23 -9.23
N ILE A 231 4.61 5.70 -9.11
CA ILE A 231 5.09 6.48 -7.97
C ILE A 231 5.55 7.84 -8.49
N ALA A 232 5.20 8.90 -7.77
CA ALA A 232 5.75 10.23 -7.93
C ALA A 232 6.34 10.70 -6.60
N TRP A 233 7.53 11.28 -6.69
CA TRP A 233 8.20 11.94 -5.57
C TRP A 233 8.32 13.41 -5.89
N GLY A 234 8.15 14.23 -4.86
CA GLY A 234 8.16 15.67 -5.05
C GLY A 234 8.11 16.45 -3.76
N ARG A 235 7.90 17.75 -3.92
CA ARG A 235 7.76 18.68 -2.82
C ARG A 235 6.36 19.26 -2.79
N ARG A 236 5.71 19.25 -1.63
CA ARG A 236 4.42 19.92 -1.46
C ARG A 236 4.56 21.42 -1.69
N ARG A 237 3.70 22.00 -2.54
CA ARG A 237 3.70 23.46 -2.79
C ARG A 237 3.14 24.19 -1.58
N THR A 238 2.05 23.67 -1.02
CA THR A 238 1.43 24.13 0.22
C THR A 238 1.06 22.94 1.10
N LEU A 239 0.99 23.17 2.42
CA LEU A 239 0.47 22.17 3.35
C LEU A 239 -1.05 22.30 3.43
N ASN A 240 -1.75 21.19 3.17
CA ASN A 240 -3.20 21.10 3.21
C ASN A 240 -3.63 19.70 3.65
N GLU A 241 -4.94 19.52 3.83
CA GLU A 241 -5.53 18.29 4.36
C GLU A 241 -5.26 17.02 3.52
N ARG A 242 -4.91 17.18 2.25
CA ARG A 242 -4.64 16.07 1.33
C ARG A 242 -3.19 15.60 1.39
N ASN A 243 -2.28 16.38 1.97
CA ASN A 243 -0.83 16.12 1.92
C ASN A 243 -0.10 16.28 3.27
N GLY A 244 -0.81 16.12 4.39
CA GLY A 244 -0.23 16.13 5.74
C GLY A 244 -0.17 17.50 6.42
N GLY A 245 -0.92 18.49 5.92
CA GLY A 245 -1.26 19.70 6.68
C GLY A 245 -2.49 19.45 7.56
N VAL A 246 -2.36 19.64 8.87
CA VAL A 246 -3.37 19.32 9.92
C VAL A 246 -4.76 19.94 9.66
N PRO A 247 -5.87 19.28 10.04
CA PRO A 247 -6.33 17.95 9.67
C PRO A 247 -7.49 18.04 8.66
N SER A 248 -7.61 17.08 7.75
CA SER A 248 -8.96 16.78 7.26
C SER A 248 -9.74 16.24 8.46
N SER A 249 -10.86 16.87 8.77
CA SER A 249 -11.93 16.27 9.59
C SER A 249 -12.59 15.07 8.90
N ALA A 250 -11.96 14.48 7.86
CA ALA A 250 -12.46 13.27 7.21
C ALA A 250 -12.25 12.11 8.17
N VAL A 251 -13.31 11.84 8.91
CA VAL A 251 -13.28 10.83 9.93
C VAL A 251 -13.05 9.46 9.31
N ALA A 252 -11.87 8.87 9.57
CA ALA A 252 -11.65 7.48 9.26
C ALA A 252 -12.65 6.66 10.08
N GLN A 253 -13.43 5.81 9.41
CA GLN A 253 -14.38 4.94 10.09
C GLN A 253 -13.91 3.50 9.99
N VAL A 254 -13.92 2.80 11.14
CA VAL A 254 -13.74 1.34 11.21
C VAL A 254 -14.93 0.77 11.94
N LYS A 255 -15.70 -0.10 11.28
CA LYS A 255 -16.87 -0.75 11.88
C LYS A 255 -17.83 0.24 12.58
N GLY A 256 -18.05 1.41 11.97
CA GLY A 256 -18.91 2.46 12.51
C GLY A 256 -18.27 3.39 13.57
N HIS A 257 -17.02 3.13 13.98
CA HIS A 257 -16.29 3.98 14.93
C HIS A 257 -15.44 5.00 14.22
N HIS A 258 -15.50 6.23 14.71
CA HIS A 258 -14.78 7.38 14.20
C HIS A 258 -13.37 7.43 14.82
N ILE A 259 -12.31 7.49 14.01
CA ILE A 259 -10.91 7.57 14.48
C ILE A 259 -10.38 8.98 14.24
N ASN A 260 -10.34 9.80 15.29
CA ASN A 260 -9.73 11.13 15.26
C ASN A 260 -8.67 11.32 16.35
N THR A 261 -8.72 10.50 17.40
CA THR A 261 -7.83 10.57 18.57
C THR A 261 -7.03 9.29 18.74
N MET A 262 -6.01 9.36 19.59
CA MET A 262 -5.26 8.16 20.00
C MET A 262 -6.18 7.18 20.73
N GLU A 263 -7.09 7.70 21.56
CA GLU A 263 -8.08 6.92 22.29
C GLU A 263 -9.00 6.14 21.34
N ASP A 264 -9.47 6.79 20.27
CA ASP A 264 -10.28 6.12 19.24
C ASP A 264 -9.50 5.00 18.55
N ALA A 265 -8.23 5.26 18.19
CA ALA A 265 -7.38 4.27 17.55
C ALA A 265 -7.14 3.05 18.45
N VAL A 266 -6.90 3.30 19.74
CA VAL A 266 -6.76 2.24 20.76
C VAL A 266 -8.05 1.45 20.94
N GLU A 267 -9.21 2.11 20.92
CA GLU A 267 -10.50 1.43 21.07
C GLU A 267 -10.82 0.56 19.86
N VAL A 268 -10.59 1.06 18.65
CA VAL A 268 -10.70 0.25 17.43
C VAL A 268 -9.74 -0.94 17.48
N ALA A 269 -8.49 -0.74 17.92
CA ALA A 269 -7.52 -1.81 18.09
C ALA A 269 -7.99 -2.89 19.09
N LYS A 270 -8.66 -2.53 20.20
CA LYS A 270 -9.28 -3.49 21.13
C LYS A 270 -10.35 -4.34 20.47
N GLN A 271 -11.23 -3.71 19.70
CA GLN A 271 -12.33 -4.40 19.03
C GLN A 271 -11.81 -5.40 17.98
N LEU A 272 -10.68 -5.11 17.35
CA LEU A 272 -10.01 -6.02 16.42
C LEU A 272 -9.47 -7.28 17.12
N VAL A 273 -9.04 -7.16 18.38
CA VAL A 273 -8.67 -8.32 19.22
C VAL A 273 -9.91 -9.13 19.60
N ALA A 274 -10.97 -8.46 20.07
CA ALA A 274 -12.19 -9.13 20.54
C ALA A 274 -12.98 -9.84 19.42
N ALA A 275 -12.86 -9.38 18.17
CA ALA A 275 -13.58 -9.94 17.03
C ALA A 275 -12.94 -11.21 16.42
N GLN A 276 -11.81 -11.70 16.94
CA GLN A 276 -11.32 -13.03 16.56
C GLN A 276 -12.15 -14.08 17.31
N PRO A 277 -12.86 -15.00 16.61
CA PRO A 277 -13.41 -16.18 17.26
C PRO A 277 -12.24 -16.92 17.88
N GLY A 278 -12.31 -17.15 19.20
CA GLY A 278 -11.26 -17.83 19.94
C GLY A 278 -10.84 -19.10 19.20
N ALA A 279 -9.54 -19.26 18.99
CA ALA A 279 -8.96 -20.57 18.81
C ALA A 279 -9.25 -21.35 20.10
N ALA A 280 -10.43 -21.95 20.17
CA ALA A 280 -10.75 -22.98 21.13
C ALA A 280 -9.70 -24.06 20.90
N VAL A 281 -8.77 -24.16 21.85
CA VAL A 281 -7.85 -25.27 21.97
C VAL A 281 -8.70 -26.52 22.10
N ALA A 282 -8.95 -27.18 20.97
CA ALA A 282 -9.44 -28.53 20.96
C ALA A 282 -8.32 -29.40 21.55
N LYS A 283 -8.35 -29.57 22.87
CA LYS A 283 -7.67 -30.68 23.54
C LYS A 283 -8.24 -31.95 22.92
N LYS A 284 -7.54 -32.48 21.92
CA LYS A 284 -7.84 -33.79 21.34
C LYS A 284 -7.55 -34.80 22.44
N ALA A 285 -8.61 -35.22 23.15
CA ALA A 285 -8.56 -36.33 24.09
C ALA A 285 -8.05 -37.57 23.34
N MET A 286 -6.99 -38.17 23.86
CA MET A 286 -6.50 -39.47 23.41
C MET A 286 -7.60 -40.52 23.59
N PRO A 287 -7.92 -41.33 22.56
CA PRO A 287 -8.71 -42.53 22.76
C PRO A 287 -7.84 -43.63 23.40
N PRO A 288 -8.42 -44.49 24.25
CA PRO A 288 -7.71 -45.58 24.93
C PRO A 288 -7.29 -46.70 23.95
N PRO A 289 -6.30 -47.53 24.32
CA PRO A 289 -5.76 -48.56 23.45
C PRO A 289 -6.71 -49.75 23.38
N CYS A 290 -7.19 -50.08 22.18
CA CYS A 290 -7.83 -51.35 21.89
C CYS A 290 -6.83 -52.29 21.22
N THR A 291 -6.65 -53.44 21.87
CA THR A 291 -5.84 -54.60 21.49
C THR A 291 -6.60 -55.53 20.56
N SER A 292 -6.06 -55.78 19.37
CA SER A 292 -6.17 -57.01 18.54
C SER A 292 -5.58 -56.62 17.17
N GLY A 293 -4.59 -57.28 16.60
CA GLY A 293 -4.58 -58.68 16.17
C GLY A 293 -4.34 -58.67 14.65
N ASP A 294 -3.48 -59.57 14.18
CA ASP A 294 -3.18 -59.91 12.77
C ASP A 294 -2.26 -58.98 11.95
N ALA A 295 -0.98 -59.32 12.00
CA ALA A 295 0.01 -58.96 11.00
C ALA A 295 0.03 -60.02 9.88
N SER A 296 -0.25 -59.60 8.65
CA SER A 296 0.23 -60.27 7.45
C SER A 296 1.28 -59.39 6.77
N SER A 297 2.41 -60.03 6.47
CA SER A 297 3.61 -59.49 5.88
C SER A 297 3.41 -59.10 4.42
N ASN A 298 3.94 -57.94 4.00
CA ASN A 298 4.65 -57.80 2.74
C ASN A 298 5.54 -56.55 2.76
N GLY A 299 6.84 -56.75 2.53
CA GLY A 299 7.87 -55.73 2.63
C GLY A 299 8.06 -54.92 1.35
N VAL A 300 8.56 -53.70 1.50
CA VAL A 300 9.33 -52.95 0.49
C VAL A 300 10.36 -52.06 1.21
N ALA A 301 11.57 -52.01 0.67
CA ALA A 301 12.80 -51.43 1.21
C ALA A 301 12.79 -49.89 1.40
N PRO A 302 13.65 -49.33 2.28
CA PRO A 302 13.75 -47.89 2.50
C PRO A 302 14.68 -47.20 1.48
N ALA A 303 14.20 -46.11 0.89
CA ALA A 303 14.96 -45.22 0.03
C ALA A 303 15.90 -44.30 0.84
N THR A 304 17.10 -44.12 0.32
CA THR A 304 18.23 -43.34 0.85
C THR A 304 18.01 -41.83 0.75
N ARG A 305 18.43 -41.09 1.79
CA ARG A 305 18.45 -39.61 1.84
C ARG A 305 19.60 -39.05 0.98
N PRO A 306 19.41 -37.95 0.23
CA PRO A 306 20.52 -37.29 -0.45
C PRO A 306 21.29 -36.34 0.49
N ALA A 307 22.61 -36.33 0.31
CA ALA A 307 23.59 -35.58 1.08
C ALA A 307 23.60 -34.07 0.79
N LYS A 308 23.97 -33.29 1.81
CA LYS A 308 24.17 -31.84 1.79
C LYS A 308 25.36 -31.47 0.89
N ARG A 309 25.17 -30.52 -0.04
CA ARG A 309 26.22 -29.99 -0.92
C ARG A 309 26.70 -28.63 -0.41
N HIS A 310 27.97 -28.56 0.00
CA HIS A 310 28.67 -27.32 0.35
C HIS A 310 28.82 -26.39 -0.87
N LYS A 311 28.52 -25.10 -0.70
CA LYS A 311 28.88 -24.03 -1.65
C LYS A 311 30.26 -23.48 -1.27
N ARG A 312 31.22 -23.56 -2.21
CA ARG A 312 32.46 -22.78 -2.19
C ARG A 312 32.16 -21.35 -2.63
N ARG A 313 32.63 -20.38 -1.83
CA ARG A 313 32.81 -18.98 -2.24
C ARG A 313 33.98 -18.90 -3.22
N LEU A 314 33.82 -18.17 -4.32
CA LEU A 314 34.92 -17.63 -5.11
C LEU A 314 34.93 -16.12 -4.92
N GLN A 315 36.16 -15.61 -4.86
CA GLN A 315 36.59 -14.23 -4.72
C GLN A 315 36.15 -13.38 -5.91
#